data_AF-A0A7K0CY74-F1
#
_entry.id   AF-A0A7K0CY74-F1
#
_cell.length_a   1.000
_cell.length_b   1.000
_cell.length_c   1.000
_cell.angle_alpha   90.00
_cell.angle_beta   90.00
_cell.angle_gamma   90.00
#
_symmetry.space_group_name_H-M   'P 1'
#
loop_
_entity.id
_entity.type
_entity.pdbx_description
1 polymer ?
#
loop_
_entity_poly.entity_id
_entity_poly.type
_entity_poly.pdbx_seq_one_letter_code
_entity_poly.pdbx_strand_id
1 'polypeptide(L)'
;MSAYDDIADVEIHVIQDVIDAVEVALRRSERCGHRLVAPRSRVYAVVLQVVIADARRHHLRATLDCADILDVVLGDDAIPSSGVNPLADAIAAHTICAN
;
A
#
# COMPACT_ATOMS: atom_id res chain seq x y z
N MET A 1 5.08 20.38 -21.73
CA MET A 1 4.63 19.18 -21.02
C MET A 1 3.38 18.68 -21.68
N SER A 2 3.37 17.43 -22.10
CA SER A 2 2.17 16.77 -22.61
C SER A 2 1.30 16.35 -21.43
N ALA A 3 -0.03 16.36 -21.55
CA ALA A 3 -0.93 15.89 -20.49
C ALA A 3 -0.68 14.44 -20.05
N TYR A 4 0.05 13.65 -20.84
CA TYR A 4 0.51 12.31 -20.49
C TYR A 4 1.71 12.30 -19.53
N ASP A 5 2.58 13.31 -19.59
CA ASP A 5 3.70 13.44 -18.65
C ASP A 5 3.16 13.77 -17.25
N ASP A 6 2.18 14.68 -17.16
CA ASP A 6 1.54 15.04 -15.89
C ASP A 6 0.81 13.86 -15.23
N ILE A 7 0.15 12.99 -16.02
CA ILE A 7 -0.51 11.79 -15.50
C ILE A 7 0.52 10.75 -15.02
N ALA A 8 1.61 10.57 -15.76
CA ALA A 8 2.67 9.65 -15.38
C ALA A 8 3.38 10.12 -14.09
N ASP A 9 3.62 11.43 -13.96
CA ASP A 9 4.21 12.02 -12.76
C ASP A 9 3.30 11.85 -11.53
N VAL A 10 1.98 12.02 -11.69
CA VAL A 10 0.99 11.75 -10.63
C VAL A 10 1.00 10.27 -10.25
N GLU A 11 1.01 9.35 -11.21
CA GLU A 11 1.07 7.91 -10.91
C GLU A 11 2.37 7.52 -10.19
N ILE A 12 3.51 8.09 -10.61
CA ILE A 12 4.79 7.87 -9.95
C ILE A 12 4.75 8.37 -8.51
N HIS A 13 4.17 9.55 -8.28
CA HIS A 13 4.03 10.11 -6.93
C HIS A 13 3.19 9.21 -6.03
N VAL A 14 2.05 8.74 -6.52
CA VAL A 14 1.19 7.83 -5.77
C VAL A 14 1.89 6.50 -5.48
N ILE A 15 2.65 5.95 -6.43
CA ILE A 15 3.46 4.74 -6.20
C ILE A 15 4.51 4.98 -5.12
N GLN A 16 5.17 6.14 -5.11
CA GLN A 16 6.13 6.51 -4.08
C GLN A 16 5.47 6.60 -2.71
N ASP A 17 4.32 7.28 -2.61
CA ASP A 17 3.59 7.43 -1.36
C ASP A 17 3.15 6.07 -0.78
N VAL A 18 2.70 5.14 -1.63
CA VAL A 18 2.36 3.77 -1.23
C VAL A 18 3.60 3.03 -0.69
N ILE A 19 4.75 3.15 -1.37
CA ILE A 19 5.98 2.50 -0.91
C ILE A 19 6.42 3.06 0.45
N ASP A 20 6.36 4.38 0.63
CA ASP A 20 6.76 5.05 1.86
C ASP A 20 5.83 4.69 3.02
N ALA A 21 4.51 4.65 2.79
CA ALA A 21 3.53 4.21 3.79
C ALA A 21 3.78 2.76 4.25
N VAL A 22 4.04 1.85 3.28
CA VAL A 22 4.39 0.46 3.60
C VAL A 22 5.68 0.38 4.40
N GLU A 23 6.70 1.17 4.04
CA GLU A 23 7.98 1.20 4.77
C GLU A 23 7.80 1.71 6.21
N VAL A 24 6.97 2.72 6.43
CA VAL A 24 6.62 3.21 7.78
C VAL A 24 5.92 2.12 8.58
N ALA A 25 4.93 1.44 8.00
CA ALA A 25 4.19 0.36 8.65
C ALA A 25 5.09 -0.84 8.99
N LEU A 26 5.98 -1.23 8.06
CA LEU A 26 6.96 -2.30 8.28
C LEU A 26 7.93 -1.96 9.42
N ARG A 27 8.48 -0.74 9.43
CA ARG A 27 9.36 -0.30 10.52
C ARG A 27 8.65 -0.25 11.86
N ARG A 28 7.37 0.16 11.89
CA ARG A 28 6.55 0.14 13.11
C ARG A 28 6.35 -1.29 13.61
N SER A 29 6.05 -2.22 12.71
CA SER A 29 5.91 -3.66 13.00
C SER A 29 7.22 -4.27 13.56
N GLU A 30 8.37 -3.94 12.94
CA GLU A 30 9.68 -4.38 13.40
C GLU A 30 10.04 -3.82 14.79
N ARG A 31 9.69 -2.56 15.08
CA ARG A 31 9.85 -1.96 16.41
C ARG A 31 8.97 -2.64 17.47
N CYS A 32 7.83 -3.18 17.07
CA CYS A 32 6.94 -3.97 17.92
C CYS A 32 7.40 -5.44 18.07
N GLY A 33 8.60 -5.80 17.62
CA GLY A 33 9.16 -7.14 17.76
C GLY A 33 8.72 -8.15 16.70
N HIS A 34 8.08 -7.71 15.62
CA HIS A 34 7.75 -8.59 14.50
C HIS A 34 8.92 -8.70 13.53
N ARG A 35 9.12 -9.87 12.94
CA ARG A 35 10.15 -10.06 11.91
C ARG A 35 9.49 -10.40 10.58
N LEU A 36 9.96 -9.73 9.53
CA LEU A 36 9.55 -10.04 8.16
C LEU A 36 10.00 -11.45 7.76
N VAL A 37 9.06 -12.25 7.25
CA VAL A 37 9.35 -13.59 6.68
C VAL A 37 9.60 -13.57 5.17
N ALA A 38 9.41 -12.41 4.55
CA ALA A 38 9.67 -12.19 3.14
C ALA A 38 10.64 -11.01 2.95
N PRO A 39 11.39 -10.97 1.83
CA PRO A 39 12.15 -9.78 1.45
C PRO A 39 11.22 -8.56 1.35
N ARG A 40 11.69 -7.38 1.79
CA ARG A 40 10.93 -6.11 1.70
C ARG A 40 10.41 -5.83 0.28
N SER A 41 11.20 -6.12 -0.74
CA SER A 41 10.81 -5.99 -2.15
C SER A 41 9.57 -6.80 -2.52
N ARG A 42 9.39 -7.98 -1.91
CA ARG A 42 8.19 -8.81 -2.12
C ARG A 42 6.97 -8.19 -1.45
N VAL A 43 7.13 -7.59 -0.27
CA VAL A 43 6.03 -6.91 0.43
C VAL A 43 5.55 -5.71 -0.37
N TYR A 44 6.46 -4.86 -0.86
CA TYR A 44 6.08 -3.74 -1.73
C TYR A 44 5.34 -4.21 -2.99
N ALA A 45 5.84 -5.25 -3.65
CA ALA A 45 5.22 -5.77 -4.87
C ALA A 45 3.80 -6.30 -4.61
N VAL A 46 3.57 -6.99 -3.49
CA VAL A 46 2.25 -7.49 -3.10
C VAL A 46 1.30 -6.33 -2.82
N VAL A 47 1.72 -5.33 -2.03
CA VAL A 47 0.88 -4.18 -1.71
C VAL A 47 0.54 -3.39 -2.97
N LEU A 48 1.52 -3.10 -3.82
CA LEU A 48 1.28 -2.44 -5.11
C LEU A 48 0.32 -3.23 -5.99
N GLN A 49 0.46 -4.56 -6.05
CA GLN A 49 -0.46 -5.41 -6.82
C GLN A 49 -1.90 -5.31 -6.28
N VAL A 50 -2.09 -5.24 -4.96
CA VAL A 50 -3.41 -5.05 -4.35
C VAL A 50 -3.98 -3.68 -4.70
N VAL A 51 -3.20 -2.61 -4.56
CA VAL A 51 -3.63 -1.24 -4.90
C VAL A 51 -4.00 -1.13 -6.39
N ILE A 52 -3.18 -1.70 -7.29
CA ILE A 52 -3.46 -1.72 -8.73
C ILE A 52 -4.72 -2.55 -9.03
N ALA A 53 -4.91 -3.69 -8.36
CA ALA A 53 -6.09 -4.52 -8.54
C ALA A 53 -7.37 -3.80 -8.07
N ASP A 54 -7.27 -3.01 -7.01
CA ASP A 54 -8.35 -2.17 -6.50
C ASP A 54 -8.68 -1.03 -7.48
N ALA A 55 -7.67 -0.26 -7.91
CA ALA A 55 -7.83 0.78 -8.93
C ALA A 55 -8.52 0.25 -10.21
N ARG A 56 -8.14 -0.97 -10.64
CA ARG A 56 -8.71 -1.65 -11.82
C ARG A 56 -10.16 -2.10 -11.65
N ARG A 57 -10.62 -2.33 -10.42
CA ARG A 57 -12.03 -2.67 -10.16
C ARG A 57 -12.94 -1.46 -10.25
N HIS A 58 -12.41 -0.27 -9.97
CA HIS A 58 -13.18 0.96 -9.93
C HIS A 58 -13.14 1.72 -11.28
N HIS A 59 -12.09 1.55 -12.12
CA HIS A 59 -11.99 2.21 -13.43
C HIS A 59 -11.34 1.37 -14.55
N LEU A 60 -11.89 1.46 -15.77
CA LEU A 60 -11.39 0.81 -17.02
C LEU A 60 -10.06 1.41 -17.53
N ARG A 61 -9.71 2.63 -17.09
CA ARG A 61 -8.41 3.29 -17.24
C ARG A 61 -7.91 3.63 -15.84
N ALA A 62 -7.29 2.65 -15.19
CA ALA A 62 -6.96 2.71 -13.77
C ALA A 62 -5.68 3.52 -13.53
N THR A 63 -5.84 4.82 -13.31
CA THR A 63 -4.84 5.63 -12.59
C THR A 63 -4.89 5.23 -11.12
N LEU A 64 -3.71 5.01 -10.49
CA LEU A 64 -3.65 4.64 -9.07
C LEU A 64 -4.40 5.64 -8.19
N ASP A 65 -4.41 6.93 -8.54
CA ASP A 65 -5.13 8.03 -7.88
C ASP A 65 -6.64 7.77 -7.62
N CYS A 66 -7.25 6.81 -8.30
CA CYS A 66 -8.66 6.45 -8.10
C CYS A 66 -8.87 5.19 -7.23
N ALA A 67 -7.83 4.66 -6.60
CA ALA A 67 -7.95 3.52 -5.69
C ALA A 67 -8.46 3.96 -4.31
N ASP A 68 -9.66 3.52 -3.94
CA ASP A 68 -10.26 3.77 -2.62
C ASP A 68 -9.37 3.24 -1.47
N ILE A 69 -8.56 2.21 -1.73
CA ILE A 69 -7.59 1.70 -0.76
C ILE A 69 -6.43 2.68 -0.46
N LEU A 70 -6.17 3.68 -1.30
CA LEU A 70 -5.13 4.68 -1.03
C LEU A 70 -5.42 5.48 0.22
N ASP A 71 -6.67 5.86 0.47
CA ASP A 71 -7.03 6.59 1.69
C ASP A 71 -6.72 5.78 2.96
N VAL A 72 -6.82 4.46 2.88
CA VAL A 72 -6.49 3.53 3.99
C VAL A 72 -4.99 3.29 4.11
N VAL A 73 -4.24 3.34 3.02
CA VAL A 73 -2.77 3.20 3.01
C VAL A 73 -2.08 4.49 3.44
N LEU A 74 -2.60 5.65 3.01
CA LEU A 74 -2.06 6.98 3.29
C LEU A 74 -2.54 7.56 4.62
N GLY A 75 -3.71 7.15 5.11
CA GLY A 75 -4.22 7.50 6.42
C GLY A 75 -3.68 6.58 7.52
N ASP A 76 -2.73 7.07 8.34
CA ASP A 76 -2.12 6.32 9.47
C ASP A 76 -3.12 5.89 10.57
N ASP A 77 -4.39 6.33 10.53
CA ASP A 77 -5.35 6.14 11.65
C ASP A 77 -6.85 5.99 11.27
N ALA A 78 -7.22 5.91 9.99
CA ALA A 78 -8.63 5.74 9.63
C ALA A 78 -9.02 4.26 9.66
N ILE A 79 -9.54 3.79 10.80
CA ILE A 79 -10.24 2.50 10.88
C ILE A 79 -11.31 2.51 9.78
N PRO A 80 -11.22 1.65 8.75
CA PRO A 80 -12.25 1.59 7.73
C PRO A 80 -13.56 1.20 8.41
N SER A 81 -14.68 1.85 8.07
CA SER A 81 -15.98 1.58 8.70
C SER A 81 -16.44 0.12 8.56
N SER A 82 -15.76 -0.69 7.74
CA SER A 82 -15.95 -2.13 7.58
C SER A 82 -15.12 -3.00 8.53
N GLY A 83 -14.24 -2.43 9.37
CA GLY A 83 -13.44 -3.15 10.36
C GLY A 83 -12.31 -4.03 9.79
N VAL A 84 -12.12 -4.07 8.48
CA VAL A 84 -11.05 -4.84 7.81
C VAL A 84 -9.98 -3.86 7.33
N ASN A 85 -8.82 -3.86 7.96
CA ASN A 85 -7.66 -3.08 7.50
C ASN A 85 -6.82 -3.97 6.56
N PRO A 86 -7.00 -3.87 5.22
CA PRO A 86 -6.33 -4.74 4.26
C PRO A 86 -4.80 -4.60 4.29
N LEU A 87 -4.28 -3.44 4.70
CA LEU A 87 -2.85 -3.23 4.89
C LEU A 87 -2.35 -4.02 6.10
N ALA A 88 -3.05 -3.94 7.22
CA ALA A 88 -2.71 -4.70 8.43
C ALA A 88 -2.78 -6.22 8.18
N ASP A 89 -3.80 -6.70 7.46
CA ASP A 89 -3.95 -8.11 7.10
C ASP A 89 -2.84 -8.59 6.14
N ALA A 90 -2.47 -7.78 5.15
CA ALA A 90 -1.36 -8.10 4.24
C ALA A 90 0.00 -8.13 4.96
N ILE A 91 0.22 -7.23 5.91
CA ILE A 91 1.43 -7.22 6.74
C ILE A 91 1.42 -8.43 7.68
N ALA A 92 0.29 -8.74 8.32
CA ALA A 92 0.14 -9.89 9.21
C ALA A 92 0.37 -11.23 8.48
N ALA A 93 -0.07 -11.35 7.22
CA ALA A 93 0.20 -12.53 6.39
C ALA A 93 1.70 -12.72 6.08
N HIS A 94 2.52 -11.69 6.28
CA HIS A 94 3.95 -11.67 5.94
C HIS A 94 4.86 -11.31 7.13
N THR A 95 4.33 -11.35 8.36
CA THR A 95 5.09 -11.18 9.60
C THR A 95 4.77 -12.31 10.57
N ILE A 96 5.76 -12.71 11.35
CA ILE A 96 5.59 -13.60 12.50
C ILE A 96 6.14 -12.90 13.73
N CYS A 97 5.49 -13.12 14.87
CA CYS A 97 5.98 -12.66 16.16
C CYS A 97 7.38 -13.27 16.39
N ALA A 98 8.40 -12.42 16.52
CA ALA A 98 9.70 -12.89 16.97
C ALA A 98 9.64 -12.96 18.49
N ASN A 99 9.57 -14.18 19.02
CA ASN A 99 9.68 -14.45 20.46
C ASN A 99 11.10 -14.17 20.96
#